data_AF-A0A7V5TLU5-F1
#
_entry.id   AF-A0A7V5TLU5-F1
#
_cell.length_a   1.000
_cell.length_b   1.000
_cell.length_c   1.000
_cell.angle_alpha   90.00
_cell.angle_beta   90.00
_cell.angle_gamma   90.00
#
_symmetry.space_group_name_H-M   'P 1'
#
loop_
_entity.id
_entity.type
_entity.pdbx_description
1 polymer ?
#
loop_
_entity_poly.entity_id
_entity_poly.type
_entity_poly.pdbx_seq_one_letter_code
_entity_poly.pdbx_strand_id
1 'polypeptide(L)' 'MSNEIDMATLEAKTLAELREMAREWSISGFSRLKKEDLILRLLRAKAEREGLMFGGGIL' A
#
# COMPACT_ATOMS: atom_id res chain seq x y z
N MET A 1 6.61 12.07 -14.58
CA MET A 1 5.64 12.19 -13.47
C MET A 1 5.48 10.80 -12.88
N SER A 2 6.30 10.48 -11.88
CA SER A 2 6.19 9.21 -11.17
C SER A 2 4.93 9.29 -10.32
N ASN A 3 3.87 8.56 -10.69
CA ASN A 3 2.70 8.37 -9.83
C ASN A 3 3.13 7.49 -8.64
N GLU A 4 3.88 8.06 -7.71
CA GLU A 4 4.18 7.42 -6.44
C GLU A 4 2.96 7.53 -5.54
N ILE A 5 2.42 6.38 -5.13
CA ILE A 5 1.43 6.33 -4.06
C ILE A 5 2.11 6.80 -2.77
N ASP A 6 1.67 7.93 -2.23
CA ASP A 6 2.17 8.54 -0.99
C ASP A 6 1.04 8.66 0.06
N MET A 7 1.41 9.13 1.27
CA MET A 7 0.46 9.28 2.37
C MET A 7 -0.72 10.19 1.96
N ALA A 8 -0.44 11.33 1.35
CA ALA A 8 -1.47 12.30 0.97
C ALA A 8 -2.47 11.72 -0.05
N THR A 9 -1.98 10.93 -1.01
CA THR A 9 -2.81 10.26 -2.01
C THR A 9 -3.72 9.20 -1.37
N LEU A 10 -3.20 8.44 -0.40
CA LEU A 10 -3.99 7.43 0.31
C LEU A 10 -4.99 8.07 1.29
N GLU A 11 -4.66 9.18 1.92
CA GLU A 11 -5.57 9.94 2.77
C GLU A 11 -6.74 10.54 2.00
N ALA A 12 -6.51 10.98 0.75
CA ALA A 12 -7.55 11.49 -0.13
C ALA A 12 -8.53 10.40 -0.60
N LYS A 13 -8.14 9.12 -0.56
CA LYS A 13 -8.99 7.99 -0.97
C LYS A 13 -10.05 7.63 0.05
N THR A 14 -11.16 7.08 -0.44
CA THR A 14 -12.20 6.50 0.40
C THR A 14 -11.76 5.16 0.99
N LEU A 15 -12.39 4.75 2.09
CA LEU A 15 -12.12 3.43 2.69
C LEU A 15 -12.39 2.28 1.70
N ALA A 16 -13.35 2.44 0.79
CA ALA A 16 -13.65 1.44 -0.23
C ALA A 16 -12.50 1.31 -1.24
N GLU A 17 -11.98 2.42 -1.76
CA GLU A 17 -10.84 2.42 -2.68
C GLU A 17 -9.58 1.82 -2.03
N LEU A 18 -9.32 2.17 -0.76
CA LEU A 18 -8.19 1.61 -0.02
C LEU A 18 -8.32 0.09 0.16
N ARG A 19 -9.54 -0.41 0.36
CA ARG A 19 -9.81 -1.87 0.47
C ARG A 19 -9.63 -2.58 -0.86
N GLU A 20 -10.03 -1.97 -1.97
CA GLU A 20 -9.81 -2.53 -3.30
C GLU A 20 -8.31 -2.57 -3.64
N MET A 21 -7.56 -1.50 -3.35
CA MET A 21 -6.10 -1.51 -3.48
C MET A 21 -5.45 -2.61 -2.63
N ALA A 22 -5.91 -2.79 -1.39
CA ALA A 22 -5.39 -3.84 -0.52
C ALA A 22 -5.68 -5.25 -1.08
N ARG A 23 -6.83 -5.45 -1.73
CA ARG A 23 -7.18 -6.69 -2.43
C ARG A 23 -6.27 -6.91 -3.63
N GLU A 24 -6.07 -5.91 -4.47
CA GLU A 24 -5.17 -5.96 -5.63
C GLU A 24 -3.74 -6.31 -5.21
N TRP A 25 -3.30 -5.77 -4.06
CA TRP A 25 -1.97 -6.03 -3.52
C TRP A 25 -1.88 -7.32 -2.71
N SER A 26 -2.95 -8.13 -2.67
CA SER A 26 -3.04 -9.38 -1.91
C SER A 26 -2.69 -9.22 -0.42
N ILE A 27 -2.99 -8.06 0.15
CA ILE A 27 -2.84 -7.82 1.58
C ILE A 27 -3.97 -8.59 2.28
N SER A 28 -3.65 -9.32 3.34
CA SER A 28 -4.64 -10.03 4.16
C SER A 28 -5.06 -9.23 5.39
N GLY A 29 -6.24 -9.53 5.96
CA GLY A 29 -6.72 -8.92 7.21
C GLY A 29 -7.17 -7.45 7.11
N PHE A 30 -7.21 -6.86 5.91
CA PHE A 30 -7.56 -5.44 5.71
C PHE A 30 -9.05 -5.10 5.93
N SER A 31 -9.95 -6.08 5.83
CA SER A 31 -11.40 -5.84 5.85
C SER A 31 -11.89 -5.20 7.15
N ARG A 32 -11.23 -5.50 8.29
CA ARG A 32 -11.58 -4.99 9.63
C ARG A 32 -10.74 -3.77 10.05
N LEU A 33 -9.77 -3.35 9.25
CA LEU A 33 -8.90 -2.22 9.58
C LEU A 33 -9.67 -0.90 9.47
N LYS A 34 -9.34 0.04 10.35
CA LYS A 34 -9.74 1.44 10.21
C LYS A 34 -8.99 2.07 9.04
N LYS A 35 -9.46 3.23 8.57
CA LYS A 35 -8.83 3.94 7.44
C LYS A 35 -7.34 4.20 7.69
N GLU A 36 -6.99 4.75 8.84
CA GLU A 36 -5.59 5.04 9.22
C GLU A 36 -4.72 3.77 9.22
N ASP A 37 -5.19 2.70 9.87
CA ASP A 37 -4.48 1.41 9.91
C ASP A 37 -4.29 0.82 8.50
N LEU A 38 -5.31 0.95 7.63
CA LEU A 38 -5.27 0.47 6.27
C LEU A 38 -4.27 1.25 5.40
N ILE A 39 -4.21 2.57 5.58
CA ILE A 39 -3.23 3.43 4.90
C ILE A 39 -1.81 3.01 5.30
N LEU A 40 -1.54 2.85 6.60
CA LEU A 40 -0.24 2.38 7.08
C LEU A 40 0.13 1.00 6.53
N ARG A 41 -0.85 0.09 6.45
CA ARG A 41 -0.65 -1.25 5.89
C ARG A 41 -0.28 -1.20 4.41
N LEU A 42 -0.95 -0.35 3.64
CA LEU A 42 -0.66 -0.11 2.22
C LEU A 42 0.74 0.49 2.05
N LEU A 43 1.09 1.53 2.82
CA LEU A 43 2.42 2.14 2.77
C LEU A 43 3.53 1.13 3.08
N ARG A 44 3.34 0.28 4.10
CA ARG A 44 4.29 -0.80 4.40
C ARG A 44 4.42 -1.78 3.23
N ALA A 45 3.30 -2.22 2.65
CA ALA A 45 3.32 -3.15 1.52
C ALA A 45 4.03 -2.55 0.28
N LYS A 46 3.87 -1.24 0.04
CA LYS A 46 4.64 -0.51 -0.98
C LYS A 46 6.14 -0.57 -0.68
N ALA A 47 6.55 -0.19 0.54
CA ALA A 47 7.96 -0.16 0.95
C ALA A 47 8.60 -1.56 0.91
N GLU A 48 7.87 -2.62 1.27
CA GLU A 48 8.35 -4.00 1.17
C GLU A 48 8.57 -4.41 -0.29
N ARG A 49 7.65 -4.06 -1.21
CA ARG A 49 7.78 -4.34 -2.64
C ARG A 49 8.92 -3.56 -3.29
N GLU A 50 9.05 -2.28 -2.96
CA GLU A 50 10.17 -1.46 -3.42
C GLU A 50 11.49 -1.99 -2.86
N GLY A 51 11.56 -2.27 -1.56
CA GLY A 51 12.72 -2.88 -0.91
C GLY A 51 13.10 -4.24 -1.52
N LEU A 52 12.11 -5.06 -1.92
CA LEU A 52 12.34 -6.31 -2.65
C LEU A 52 12.96 -6.06 -4.04
N MET A 53 12.48 -5.03 -4.75
CA MET A 53 13.03 -4.63 -6.05
C MET A 53 14.46 -4.09 -5.93
N PHE A 54 14.80 -3.42 -4.83
CA PHE A 54 16.17 -2.93 -4.57
C PHE A 54 17.11 -4.01 -3.99
N GLY A 55 16.59 -5.00 -3.25
CA GLY A 55 17.36 -6.11 -2.68
C GLY A 55 17.62 -7.28 -3.63
N GLY A 56 16.93 -7.34 -4.77
CA GLY A 56 17.09 -8.35 -5.82
C GLY A 56 18.09 -7.99 -6.92
N GLY A 57 19.04 -7.10 -6.63
CA GLY A 57 20.13 -6.78 -7.56
C GLY A 57 21.03 -8.00 -7.75
N ILE A 58 21.12 -8.48 -8.99
CA ILE A 58 22.04 -9.52 -9.45
C ILE A 58 23.47 -9.13 -9.03
N LEU A 59 24.13 -10.02 -8.28
CA LEU A 59 25.58 -10.05 -8.10
C LEU A 59 26.26 -10.57 -9.38
#